data_AF-A0A1X1TC23-F1
#
_entry.id   AF-A0A1X1TC23-F1
#
_cell.length_a   1.000
_cell.length_b   1.000
_cell.length_c   1.000
_cell.angle_alpha   90.00
_cell.angle_beta   90.00
_cell.angle_gamma   90.00
#
_symmetry.space_group_name_H-M   'P 1'
#
loop_
_entity.id
_entity.type
_entity.pdbx_description
1 polymer ?
#
loop_
_entity_poly.entity_id
_entity_poly.type
_entity_poly.pdbx_seq_one_letter_code
_entity_poly.pdbx_strand_id
1 'polypeptide(L)'
;MKLEKPVAKRVTEVFDEFDTATHTGRHLEKINNARNPRFRSIRIDQFWRGILLAPDSGDVYTLLKVLPHDDAYDWAQRATSR
;
A
#
# COMPACT_ATOMS: atom_id res chain seq x y z
N MET A 1 3.47 -14.84 8.93
CA MET A 1 4.41 -14.23 7.97
C MET A 1 5.05 -13.04 8.68
N LYS A 2 6.31 -13.13 9.12
CA LYS A 2 7.01 -12.00 9.75
C LYS A 2 7.61 -11.16 8.62
N LEU A 3 7.21 -9.89 8.53
CA LEU A 3 7.95 -8.91 7.73
C LEU A 3 9.37 -8.81 8.29
N GLU A 4 10.35 -8.71 7.40
CA GLU A 4 11.73 -8.47 7.85
C GLU A 4 11.80 -7.15 8.63
N LYS A 5 12.59 -7.12 9.71
CA LYS A 5 12.67 -5.95 10.62
C LYS A 5 12.89 -4.61 9.89
N PRO A 6 13.72 -4.51 8.83
CA PRO A 6 13.88 -3.26 8.08
C PRO A 6 12.61 -2.82 7.37
N VAL A 7 11.86 -3.79 6.79
CA VAL A 7 10.60 -3.53 6.08
C VAL A 7 9.52 -3.08 7.07
N ALA A 8 9.43 -3.71 8.24
CA ALA A 8 8.48 -3.30 9.28
C ALA A 8 8.73 -1.86 9.75
N LYS A 9 10.00 -1.48 9.97
CA LYS A 9 10.37 -0.10 10.33
C LYS A 9 9.98 0.89 9.23
N ARG A 10 10.29 0.55 7.97
CA ARG A 10 9.93 1.37 6.82
C ARG A 10 8.43 1.51 6.62
N VAL A 11 7.67 0.47 6.89
CA VAL A 11 6.21 0.52 6.87
C VAL A 11 5.70 1.51 7.91
N THR A 12 6.20 1.46 9.15
CA THR A 12 5.84 2.43 10.20
C THR A 12 6.20 3.85 9.80
N GLU A 13 7.43 4.10 9.34
CA GLU A 13 7.87 5.42 8.88
C GLU A 13 6.98 5.97 7.74
N VAL A 14 6.63 5.12 6.77
CA VAL A 14 5.75 5.50 5.67
C VAL A 14 4.34 5.81 6.19
N PHE A 15 3.85 5.15 7.24
CA PHE A 15 2.55 5.47 7.82
C PHE A 15 2.54 6.76 8.63
N ASP A 16 3.62 7.05 9.36
CA ASP A 16 3.78 8.32 10.08
C ASP A 16 3.89 9.51 9.08
N GLU A 17 4.64 9.31 7.98
CA GLU A 17 4.65 10.24 6.85
C GLU A 17 3.30 10.30 6.17
N PHE A 18 2.60 9.17 6.03
CA PHE A 18 1.30 9.10 5.38
C PHE A 18 0.26 9.94 6.13
N ASP A 19 0.16 9.84 7.45
CA ASP A 19 -0.76 10.66 8.27
C ASP A 19 -0.52 12.17 8.06
N THR A 20 0.76 12.55 7.98
CA THR A 20 1.18 13.92 7.67
C THR A 20 0.86 14.29 6.21
N ALA A 21 1.06 13.35 5.28
CA ALA A 21 0.96 13.53 3.84
C ALA A 21 -0.44 13.26 3.27
N THR A 22 -1.42 12.78 4.04
CA THR A 22 -2.84 12.75 3.65
C THR A 22 -3.33 14.16 3.30
N HIS A 23 -2.71 15.18 3.90
CA HIS A 23 -2.88 16.59 3.57
C HIS A 23 -2.22 17.02 2.24
N THR A 24 -1.36 16.20 1.63
CA THR A 24 -0.57 16.53 0.41
C THR A 24 -0.65 15.52 -0.74
N GLY A 25 -1.37 14.39 -0.57
CA GLY A 25 -1.89 13.52 -1.63
C GLY A 25 -0.87 12.75 -2.50
N ARG A 26 0.43 12.82 -2.19
CA ARG A 26 1.49 12.45 -3.16
C ARG A 26 1.99 11.01 -3.14
N HIS A 27 1.58 10.19 -2.17
CA HIS A 27 2.15 8.85 -1.95
C HIS A 27 1.24 7.68 -2.36
N LEU A 28 -0.03 7.95 -2.70
CA LEU A 28 -0.97 6.91 -3.09
C LEU A 28 -1.22 6.91 -4.59
N GLU A 29 -0.93 5.77 -5.20
CA GLU A 29 -1.21 5.53 -6.61
C GLU A 29 -2.42 4.61 -6.76
N LYS A 30 -3.25 4.89 -7.77
CA LYS A 30 -4.27 3.94 -8.20
C LYS A 30 -3.60 2.79 -8.93
N ILE A 31 -4.05 1.58 -8.65
CA ILE A 31 -3.57 0.39 -9.35
C ILE A 31 -4.49 0.11 -10.54
N ASN A 32 -3.92 0.14 -11.74
CA ASN A 32 -4.65 -0.18 -12.97
C ASN A 32 -5.06 -1.65 -12.97
N ASN A 33 -6.29 -1.93 -13.43
CA ASN A 33 -6.88 -3.27 -13.48
C ASN A 33 -6.91 -4.00 -12.12
N ALA A 34 -6.82 -3.27 -11.01
CA ALA A 34 -7.00 -3.86 -9.70
C ALA A 34 -8.36 -4.56 -9.61
N ARG A 35 -8.37 -5.77 -9.06
CA ARG A 35 -9.60 -6.53 -8.87
C ARG A 35 -10.56 -5.84 -7.90
N ASN A 36 -10.02 -5.09 -6.95
CA ASN A 36 -10.79 -4.20 -6.08
C ASN A 36 -10.43 -2.73 -6.38
N PRO A 37 -11.39 -1.86 -6.73
CA PRO A 37 -11.15 -0.44 -7.01
C PRO A 37 -10.67 0.36 -5.79
N ARG A 38 -10.73 -0.20 -4.58
CA ARG A 38 -10.20 0.39 -3.35
C ARG A 38 -8.73 0.06 -3.10
N PHE A 39 -8.12 -0.81 -3.89
CA PHE A 39 -6.69 -1.05 -3.77
C PHE A 39 -5.88 0.18 -4.19
N ARG A 40 -4.89 0.53 -3.38
CA ARG A 40 -3.91 1.60 -3.64
C ARG A 40 -2.52 1.05 -3.45
N SER A 41 -1.57 1.52 -4.25
CA SER A 41 -0.16 1.26 -4.00
C SER A 41 0.46 2.46 -3.28
N ILE A 42 1.35 2.17 -2.34
CA ILE A 42 2.25 3.15 -1.72
C ILE A 42 3.69 2.73 -1.97
N ARG A 43 4.54 3.72 -2.28
CA ARG A 43 5.96 3.50 -2.46
C ARG A 43 6.65 3.43 -1.10
N ILE A 44 7.17 2.26 -0.74
CA ILE A 44 7.97 2.09 0.48
C ILE A 44 9.43 2.49 0.23
N ASP A 45 9.96 2.06 -0.92
CA ASP A 45 11.23 2.51 -1.48
C ASP A 45 11.22 2.33 -3.01
N GLN A 46 12.41 2.29 -3.63
CA GLN A 46 12.50 2.12 -5.09
C GLN A 46 11.95 0.76 -5.57
N PHE A 47 12.19 -0.30 -4.81
CA PHE A 47 11.92 -1.67 -5.19
C PHE A 47 10.60 -2.20 -4.61
N TRP A 48 10.29 -1.84 -3.36
CA TRP A 48 9.14 -2.33 -2.63
C TRP A 48 7.91 -1.42 -2.77
N ARG A 49 6.74 -2.07 -2.86
CA ARG A 49 5.43 -1.44 -2.84
C ARG A 49 4.58 -2.04 -1.73
N GLY A 50 3.90 -1.17 -1.00
CA GLY A 50 2.81 -1.56 -0.11
C GLY A 50 1.49 -1.55 -0.86
N ILE A 51 0.67 -2.58 -0.67
CA ILE A 51 -0.70 -2.62 -1.18
C ILE A 51 -1.64 -2.31 -0.02
N LEU A 52 -2.41 -1.23 -0.17
CA LEU A 52 -3.34 -0.71 0.80
C LEU A 52 -4.78 -0.97 0.35
N LEU A 53 -5.66 -1.21 1.31
CA LEU A 53 -7.10 -1.11 1.13
C LEU A 53 -7.56 0.27 1.61
N ALA A 54 -8.02 1.11 0.68
CA ALA A 54 -8.66 2.37 1.03
C ALA A 54 -9.96 2.14 1.79
N PRO A 55 -10.34 2.98 2.76
CA PRO A 55 -11.63 2.87 3.45
C PRO A 55 -12.78 3.23 2.50
N ASP A 56 -14.02 2.87 2.87
CA ASP A 56 -15.21 3.38 2.17
C ASP A 56 -15.45 4.86 2.49
N SER A 57 -15.09 5.27 3.71
CA SER A 57 -15.16 6.65 4.20
C SER A 57 -14.08 6.89 5.26
N GLY A 58 -13.52 8.10 5.28
CA GLY A 58 -12.44 8.48 6.20
C GLY A 58 -11.05 8.27 5.60
N ASP A 59 -10.05 8.21 6.46
CA ASP A 59 -8.62 8.28 6.15
C ASP A 59 -7.82 7.09 6.71
N VAL A 60 -8.49 6.05 7.21
CA VAL A 60 -7.85 4.84 7.75
C VAL A 60 -7.64 3.82 6.63
N TYR A 61 -6.38 3.60 6.24
CA TYR A 61 -5.98 2.62 5.23
C TYR A 61 -5.44 1.35 5.89
N THR A 62 -5.78 0.19 5.32
CA THR A 62 -5.25 -1.10 5.79
C THR A 62 -4.12 -1.60 4.91
N LEU A 63 -2.93 -1.83 5.47
CA LEU A 63 -1.84 -2.51 4.75
C LEU A 63 -2.13 -4.00 4.60
N LEU A 64 -2.30 -4.45 3.35
CA LEU A 64 -2.55 -5.86 3.04
C LEU A 64 -1.25 -6.63 2.80
N LYS A 65 -0.32 -6.03 2.04
CA LYS A 65 0.91 -6.67 1.58
C LYS A 65 2.04 -5.66 1.36
N VAL A 66 3.28 -6.14 1.45
CA VAL A 66 4.47 -5.45 0.95
C VAL A 66 5.21 -6.42 0.04
N LEU A 67 5.41 -6.04 -1.21
CA LEU A 67 5.94 -6.90 -2.28
C LEU A 67 6.87 -6.09 -3.19
N PRO A 68 7.75 -6.75 -3.97
CA PRO A 68 8.44 -6.09 -5.08
C PRO A 68 7.45 -5.45 -6.04
N HIS A 69 7.89 -4.43 -6.77
CA HIS A 69 7.05 -3.62 -7.65
C HIS A 69 6.05 -4.43 -8.49
N ASP A 70 6.55 -5.32 -9.34
CA ASP A 70 5.72 -6.04 -10.31
C ASP A 70 4.81 -7.05 -9.60
N ASP A 71 5.33 -7.75 -8.60
CA ASP A 71 4.56 -8.68 -7.77
C ASP A 71 3.40 -7.99 -7.03
N ALA A 72 3.58 -6.74 -6.62
CA ALA A 72 2.56 -5.97 -5.93
C ALA A 72 1.38 -5.68 -6.88
N TYR A 73 1.66 -5.30 -8.12
CA TYR A 73 0.65 -5.07 -9.16
C TYR A 73 -0.04 -6.37 -9.58
N ASP A 74 0.73 -7.43 -9.82
CA ASP A 74 0.21 -8.75 -10.15
C ASP A 74 -0.70 -9.30 -9.04
N TRP A 75 -0.29 -9.12 -7.79
CA TRP A 75 -1.11 -9.51 -6.64
C TRP A 75 -2.42 -8.73 -6.63
N ALA A 76 -2.39 -7.40 -6.81
CA ALA A 76 -3.59 -6.56 -6.77
C ALA A 76 -4.60 -6.87 -7.90
N GLN A 77 -4.13 -7.33 -9.06
CA GLN A 77 -4.99 -7.75 -10.17
C GLN A 77 -5.67 -9.11 -9.93
N ARG A 78 -5.07 -9.99 -9.11
CA ARG A 78 -5.59 -11.35 -8.87
C ARG A 78 -6.32 -11.47 -7.53
N ALA A 79 -5.88 -10.73 -6.52
CA ALA A 79 -6.34 -10.84 -5.15
C ALA A 79 -7.80 -10.44 -4.99
N THR A 80 -8.56 -11.25 -4.27
CA THR A 80 -9.88 -10.89 -3.78
C THR A 80 -9.72 -10.50 -2.32
N SER A 81 -9.88 -9.22 -1.99
CA SER A 81 -10.05 -8.83 -0.57
C SER A 81 -11.40 -9.39 -0.13
N ARG A 82 -11.37 -10.29 0.85
CA ARG A 82 -12.57 -10.87 1.45
C ARG A 82 -12.87 -10.15 2.75
#